data_AF-A0A9N9WU67-F1
#
_entry.id   AF-A0A9N9WU67-F1
#
_cell.length_a   1.000
_cell.length_b   1.000
_cell.length_c   1.000
_cell.angle_alpha   90.00
_cell.angle_beta   90.00
_cell.angle_gamma   90.00
#
_symmetry.space_group_name_H-M   'P 1'
#
loop_
_entity.id
_entity.type
_entity.pdbx_description
1 polymer ?
#
loop_
_entity_poly.entity_id
_entity_poly.type
_entity_poly.pdbx_seq_one_letter_code
_entity_poly.pdbx_strand_id
1 'polypeptide(L)'
;MRSSFIFVNLVARKVFSCNNIRQSSKSIHIFTQLRATQKFISKSKTMENSPKSFSLSDYDCIGFDLDNTIVKYNVKEMIYHEYNVLSDYLVDKGYSKEFLEKPIEEGVDFLQKGLILDFERGNLLRICPDGTIQIASHGSKFLSKDEIIKCYGEKRRWEVTDEYCRDMLVAWNGTLADSIRTCLDYFDMPAALAFARIIDSIDLEKGGTQEKYNIWPDILAGLMAMFSRDYFPTGGSKYFEALKNNPSKFIYKCDQKVLDWLRMLKDKKKSFLITGSHIDFASLTAGYAIGPNWRDYFDLIICYAKKPGFFTLKRDFLKLDGIVETEAIKVEDMVDGGVYTQGNFTELRNFISSITKLDDPKILYIGDNLIQDVFTPNKHIKIDTVAVIEEMLAEGVDYNEVYDILRSNSWGSYFHTNGEDTLWERIIRKHSKICVPCIDELAKNPIDYKYSTFDPTDITSCGYYPHNPFEPIA
;
A
#
# COMPACT_ATOMS: atom_id res chain seq x y z
N MET A 1 -13.61 4.63 1.24
CA MET A 1 -12.63 3.54 1.32
C MET A 1 -13.20 2.22 0.77
N ARG A 2 -13.37 2.12 -0.55
CA ARG A 2 -13.46 0.87 -1.34
C ARG A 2 -12.18 0.75 -2.18
N SER A 3 -11.06 1.28 -1.70
CA SER A 3 -9.79 1.24 -2.42
C SER A 3 -9.07 -0.07 -2.13
N SER A 4 -9.10 -0.54 -0.88
CA SER A 4 -8.48 -1.82 -0.47
C SER A 4 -9.38 -3.05 -0.64
N PHE A 5 -10.70 -2.89 -0.84
CA PHE A 5 -11.64 -4.01 -0.98
C PHE A 5 -12.71 -3.72 -2.04
N ILE A 6 -12.61 -4.33 -3.22
CA ILE A 6 -13.64 -4.29 -4.27
C ILE A 6 -14.00 -5.72 -4.70
N PHE A 7 -15.29 -6.04 -4.51
CA PHE A 7 -16.17 -6.95 -5.25
C PHE A 7 -15.54 -7.93 -6.27
N VAL A 8 -15.52 -9.20 -5.91
CA VAL A 8 -15.70 -10.32 -6.85
C VAL A 8 -17.18 -10.36 -7.25
N ASN A 9 -17.49 -9.96 -8.49
CA ASN A 9 -18.82 -10.20 -9.07
C ASN A 9 -18.91 -11.69 -9.44
N LEU A 10 -19.62 -12.48 -8.63
CA LEU A 10 -20.13 -13.80 -9.01
C LEU A 10 -21.26 -13.60 -10.04
N VAL A 11 -20.91 -13.59 -11.32
CA VAL A 11 -21.88 -13.74 -12.42
C VAL A 11 -21.60 -15.04 -13.15
N ALA A 12 -22.54 -15.97 -13.05
CA ALA A 12 -22.59 -17.24 -13.76
C ALA A 12 -22.39 -17.04 -15.26
N ARG A 13 -21.31 -17.60 -15.83
CA ARG A 13 -21.13 -17.67 -17.29
C ARG A 13 -21.86 -18.89 -17.84
N LYS A 14 -22.93 -18.62 -18.59
CA LYS A 14 -23.54 -19.58 -19.54
C LYS A 14 -22.51 -19.94 -20.61
N VAL A 15 -22.31 -21.24 -20.78
CA VAL A 15 -21.57 -21.85 -21.89
C VAL A 15 -22.29 -21.55 -23.20
N PHE A 16 -21.58 -20.95 -24.16
CA PHE A 16 -21.93 -21.02 -25.58
C PHE A 16 -20.77 -21.65 -26.33
N SER A 17 -21.05 -22.80 -26.93
CA SER A 17 -20.15 -23.47 -27.86
C SER A 17 -20.22 -22.81 -29.23
N CYS A 18 -19.09 -22.68 -29.92
CA CYS A 18 -19.08 -22.71 -31.38
C CYS A 18 -17.78 -23.35 -31.88
N ASN A 19 -17.97 -24.32 -32.77
CA ASN A 19 -16.97 -25.20 -33.36
C ASN A 19 -16.21 -24.55 -34.53
N ASN A 20 -15.00 -25.09 -34.76
CA ASN A 20 -14.26 -25.26 -36.01
C ASN A 20 -13.65 -24.02 -36.70
N ILE A 21 -12.32 -24.09 -36.95
CA ILE A 21 -11.72 -24.28 -38.28
C ILE A 21 -10.26 -24.78 -38.13
N ARG A 22 -9.85 -25.64 -39.07
CA ARG A 22 -8.64 -26.47 -39.13
C ARG A 22 -7.37 -25.73 -39.59
N GLN A 23 -6.23 -26.24 -39.09
CA GLN A 23 -4.92 -26.51 -39.72
C GLN A 23 -4.32 -25.54 -40.76
N SER A 24 -3.08 -25.12 -40.53
CA SER A 24 -1.95 -25.65 -41.32
C SER A 24 -0.59 -25.35 -40.66
N SER A 25 0.28 -26.35 -40.76
CA SER A 25 1.69 -26.40 -40.34
C SER A 25 2.59 -25.76 -41.40
N LYS A 26 3.72 -25.16 -40.99
CA LYS A 26 4.94 -25.10 -41.81
C LYS A 26 6.20 -24.77 -41.00
N SER A 27 7.28 -25.34 -41.51
CA SER A 27 8.51 -25.76 -40.85
C SER A 27 9.51 -24.68 -40.46
N ILE A 28 10.32 -25.09 -39.49
CA ILE A 28 11.59 -24.57 -39.00
C ILE A 28 12.62 -24.42 -40.14
N HIS A 29 13.36 -23.31 -40.15
CA HIS A 29 14.71 -23.23 -40.74
C HIS A 29 15.65 -22.48 -39.80
N ILE A 30 16.71 -23.20 -39.42
CA ILE A 30 17.84 -22.77 -38.61
C ILE A 30 18.84 -22.08 -39.54
N PHE A 31 19.33 -20.90 -39.18
CA PHE A 31 20.62 -20.40 -39.67
C PHE A 31 21.42 -19.76 -38.54
N THR A 32 22.50 -20.44 -38.20
CA THR A 32 23.62 -20.01 -37.37
C THR A 32 24.52 -19.08 -38.16
N GLN A 33 24.91 -17.91 -37.63
CA GLN A 33 26.14 -17.25 -38.07
C GLN A 33 26.76 -16.34 -37.00
N LEU A 34 28.07 -16.23 -37.10
CA LEU A 34 29.08 -16.00 -36.07
C LEU A 34 29.33 -14.52 -35.73
N ARG A 35 29.94 -14.36 -34.55
CA ARG A 35 30.57 -13.15 -33.99
C ARG A 35 31.52 -12.46 -34.95
N ALA A 36 31.52 -11.12 -34.89
CA ALA A 36 32.71 -10.31 -35.14
C ALA A 36 32.76 -9.15 -34.13
N THR A 37 33.77 -9.19 -33.26
CA THR A 37 34.16 -8.15 -32.31
C THR A 37 34.88 -7.01 -33.01
N GLN A 38 34.42 -5.76 -32.82
CA GLN A 38 35.24 -4.58 -33.00
C GLN A 38 35.20 -3.70 -31.75
N LYS A 39 36.38 -3.57 -31.14
CA LYS A 39 36.71 -2.61 -30.07
C LYS A 39 36.51 -1.18 -30.61
N PHE A 40 35.54 -0.46 -30.07
CA PHE A 40 35.58 1.00 -30.03
C PHE A 40 35.95 1.44 -28.61
N ILE A 41 37.21 1.81 -28.43
CA ILE A 41 37.64 2.59 -27.27
C ILE A 41 37.21 4.03 -27.56
N SER A 42 36.09 4.45 -26.99
CA SER A 42 35.73 5.87 -26.91
C SER A 42 36.03 6.36 -25.50
N LYS A 43 36.77 7.47 -25.42
CA LYS A 43 37.25 8.10 -24.19
C LYS A 43 36.07 8.30 -23.22
N SER A 44 36.14 7.66 -22.07
CA SER A 44 35.25 7.96 -20.95
C SER A 44 35.51 9.41 -20.52
N LYS A 45 34.55 10.29 -20.76
CA LYS A 45 34.31 11.35 -19.78
C LYS A 45 33.93 10.63 -18.49
N THR A 46 34.79 10.70 -17.49
CA THR A 46 34.38 10.52 -16.10
C THR A 46 33.25 11.52 -15.86
N MET A 47 32.00 11.08 -16.01
CA MET A 47 30.90 11.71 -15.29
C MET A 47 31.23 11.49 -13.83
N GLU A 48 31.61 12.56 -13.13
CA GLU A 48 31.56 12.56 -11.68
C GLU A 48 30.15 12.11 -11.31
N ASN A 49 30.03 10.92 -10.73
CA ASN A 49 28.79 10.43 -10.11
C ASN A 49 28.56 11.29 -8.87
N SER A 50 28.15 12.54 -9.04
CA SER A 50 27.54 13.29 -7.95
C SER A 50 26.29 12.51 -7.54
N PRO A 51 26.08 12.24 -6.24
CA PRO A 51 24.87 11.58 -5.79
C PRO A 51 23.66 12.35 -6.31
N LYS A 52 22.70 11.63 -6.89
CA LYS A 52 21.45 12.24 -7.34
C LYS A 52 20.79 12.88 -6.12
N SER A 53 20.40 14.14 -6.29
CA SER A 53 19.72 14.89 -5.24
C SER A 53 18.29 15.23 -5.64
N PHE A 54 17.45 15.34 -4.63
CA PHE A 54 16.04 15.68 -4.70
C PHE A 54 15.78 16.86 -3.78
N SER A 55 14.95 17.80 -4.23
CA SER A 55 14.40 18.88 -3.40
C SER A 55 12.94 19.10 -3.76
N LEU A 56 12.12 19.44 -2.77
CA LEU A 56 10.71 19.80 -2.99
C LEU A 56 10.58 21.04 -3.88
N SER A 57 11.57 21.93 -3.87
CA SER A 57 11.62 23.11 -4.74
C SER A 57 11.67 22.76 -6.22
N ASP A 58 12.13 21.56 -6.57
CA ASP A 58 12.36 21.10 -7.94
C ASP A 58 11.07 20.60 -8.62
N TYR A 59 9.92 20.69 -7.96
CA TYR A 59 8.61 20.25 -8.45
C TYR A 59 7.67 21.43 -8.62
N ASP A 60 6.72 21.33 -9.55
CA ASP A 60 5.67 22.33 -9.76
C ASP A 60 4.47 22.05 -8.86
N CYS A 61 4.21 20.76 -8.62
CA CYS A 61 3.06 20.30 -7.84
C CYS A 61 3.45 19.17 -6.89
N ILE A 62 2.86 19.19 -5.70
CA ILE A 62 3.09 18.19 -4.65
C ILE A 62 1.74 17.64 -4.21
N GLY A 63 1.62 16.32 -4.32
CA GLY A 63 0.44 15.58 -3.94
C GLY A 63 0.64 14.74 -2.70
N PHE A 64 -0.44 14.53 -1.98
CA PHE A 64 -0.44 13.75 -0.76
C PHE A 64 -1.58 12.72 -0.76
N ASP A 65 -1.31 11.55 -0.19
CA ASP A 65 -2.37 10.78 0.44
C ASP A 65 -2.76 11.38 1.82
N LEU A 66 -3.88 10.92 2.40
CA LEU A 66 -4.35 11.39 3.69
C LEU A 66 -3.97 10.45 4.85
N ASP A 67 -4.45 9.21 4.82
CA ASP A 67 -4.50 8.32 5.97
C ASP A 67 -3.14 7.62 6.12
N ASN A 68 -2.53 7.64 7.32
CA ASN A 68 -1.13 7.22 7.58
C ASN A 68 -0.05 8.02 6.82
N THR A 69 -0.45 9.09 6.12
CA THR A 69 0.49 10.01 5.43
C THR A 69 0.50 11.38 6.12
N ILE A 70 -0.62 12.12 6.03
CA ILE A 70 -0.79 13.38 6.76
C ILE A 70 -1.44 13.13 8.12
N VAL A 71 -2.51 12.33 8.13
CA VAL A 71 -3.22 11.92 9.33
C VAL A 71 -2.50 10.72 9.93
N LYS A 72 -1.85 10.94 11.08
CA LYS A 72 -1.20 9.89 11.84
C LYS A 72 -2.19 9.23 12.80
N TYR A 73 -2.23 7.92 12.77
CA TYR A 73 -3.06 7.12 13.66
C TYR A 73 -2.25 6.63 14.86
N ASN A 74 -2.91 6.44 15.99
CA ASN A 74 -2.40 5.56 17.04
C ASN A 74 -2.57 4.13 16.55
N VAL A 75 -1.55 3.63 15.84
CA VAL A 75 -1.58 2.34 15.13
C VAL A 75 -1.96 1.19 16.07
N LYS A 76 -1.46 1.19 17.31
CA LYS A 76 -1.79 0.17 18.31
C LYS A 76 -3.28 0.15 18.62
N GLU A 77 -3.85 1.28 19.05
CA GLU A 77 -5.26 1.36 19.40
C GLU A 77 -6.18 1.09 18.21
N MET A 78 -5.77 1.53 17.02
CA MET A 78 -6.50 1.28 15.77
C MET A 78 -6.54 -0.21 15.43
N ILE A 79 -5.37 -0.87 15.33
CA ILE A 79 -5.27 -2.30 15.02
C ILE A 79 -6.01 -3.16 16.05
N TYR A 80 -5.91 -2.81 17.34
CA TYR A 80 -6.60 -3.54 18.40
C TYR A 80 -8.12 -3.47 18.21
N HIS A 81 -8.63 -2.28 17.90
CA HIS A 81 -10.05 -2.10 17.66
C HIS A 81 -10.52 -2.79 16.38
N GLU A 82 -9.76 -2.68 15.29
CA GLU A 82 -10.07 -3.35 14.02
C GLU A 82 -10.08 -4.87 14.17
N TYR A 83 -9.09 -5.45 14.85
CA TYR A 83 -9.05 -6.88 15.13
C TYR A 83 -10.28 -7.33 15.90
N ASN A 84 -10.67 -6.60 16.95
CA ASN A 84 -11.86 -6.93 17.75
C ASN A 84 -13.15 -6.88 16.91
N VAL A 85 -13.31 -5.85 16.08
CA VAL A 85 -14.49 -5.74 15.20
C VAL A 85 -14.51 -6.86 14.15
N LEU A 86 -13.36 -7.24 13.60
CA LEU A 86 -13.25 -8.34 12.64
C LEU A 86 -13.51 -9.70 13.32
N SER A 87 -12.95 -9.90 14.51
CA SER A 87 -13.14 -11.09 15.35
C SER A 87 -14.61 -11.30 15.66
N ASP A 88 -15.31 -10.27 16.18
CA ASP A 88 -16.74 -10.30 16.46
C ASP A 88 -17.53 -10.77 15.22
N TYR A 89 -17.25 -10.15 14.06
CA TYR A 89 -17.94 -10.49 12.81
C TYR A 89 -17.70 -11.96 12.40
N LEU A 90 -16.48 -12.46 12.56
CA LEU A 90 -16.12 -13.84 12.21
C LEU A 90 -16.69 -14.86 13.20
N VAL A 91 -16.76 -14.52 14.49
CA VAL A 91 -17.46 -15.35 15.48
C VAL A 91 -18.95 -15.45 15.16
N ASP A 92 -19.60 -14.35 14.78
CA ASP A 92 -21.00 -14.34 14.32
C ASP A 92 -21.20 -15.17 13.03
N LYS A 93 -20.15 -15.35 12.22
CA LYS A 93 -20.14 -16.24 11.05
C LYS A 93 -19.95 -17.72 11.40
N GLY A 94 -19.63 -18.04 12.66
CA GLY A 94 -19.46 -19.41 13.15
C GLY A 94 -18.00 -19.86 13.26
N TYR A 95 -17.03 -18.96 13.11
CA TYR A 95 -15.63 -19.28 13.41
C TYR A 95 -15.41 -19.36 14.93
N SER A 96 -14.36 -20.07 15.35
CA SER A 96 -14.14 -20.37 16.76
C SER A 96 -13.86 -19.13 17.60
N LYS A 97 -14.78 -18.86 18.52
CA LYS A 97 -14.66 -17.83 19.56
C LYS A 97 -13.40 -18.02 20.41
N GLU A 98 -13.06 -19.26 20.76
CA GLU A 98 -11.91 -19.58 21.60
C GLU A 98 -10.58 -19.15 20.97
N PHE A 99 -10.48 -19.16 19.64
CA PHE A 99 -9.27 -18.74 18.93
C PHE A 99 -9.28 -17.26 18.61
N LEU A 100 -10.40 -16.74 18.12
CA LEU A 100 -10.50 -15.37 17.64
C LEU A 100 -10.47 -14.33 18.78
N GLU A 101 -11.11 -14.62 19.93
CA GLU A 101 -11.16 -13.70 21.07
C GLU A 101 -9.99 -13.87 22.06
N LYS A 102 -8.93 -14.61 21.69
CA LYS A 102 -7.68 -14.59 22.47
C LYS A 102 -7.15 -13.15 22.55
N PRO A 103 -6.54 -12.74 23.68
CA PRO A 103 -5.94 -11.42 23.81
C PRO A 103 -5.08 -11.08 22.59
N ILE A 104 -5.27 -9.89 22.01
CA ILE A 104 -4.53 -9.50 20.81
C ILE A 104 -3.05 -9.31 21.13
N GLU A 105 -2.73 -8.97 22.38
CA GLU A 105 -1.39 -8.84 22.92
C GLU A 105 -0.55 -10.11 22.68
N GLU A 106 -1.16 -11.30 22.73
CA GLU A 106 -0.49 -12.57 22.44
C GLU A 106 -0.11 -12.73 20.96
N GLY A 107 -0.72 -11.94 20.06
CA GLY A 107 -0.48 -11.96 18.62
C GLY A 107 0.21 -10.72 18.07
N VAL A 108 0.61 -9.74 18.90
CA VAL A 108 1.23 -8.49 18.42
C VAL A 108 2.51 -8.77 17.64
N ASP A 109 3.39 -9.62 18.15
CA ASP A 109 4.64 -9.96 17.48
C ASP A 109 4.43 -10.71 16.15
N PHE A 110 3.23 -11.25 15.90
CA PHE A 110 2.88 -11.90 14.63
C PHE A 110 2.40 -10.90 13.56
N LEU A 111 1.97 -9.69 13.95
CA LEU A 111 1.47 -8.69 13.02
C LEU A 111 2.64 -7.99 12.31
N GLN A 112 2.54 -7.88 10.99
CA GLN A 112 3.49 -7.12 10.18
C GLN A 112 2.84 -6.68 8.85
N LYS A 113 3.20 -5.50 8.37
CA LYS A 113 2.78 -5.02 7.06
C LYS A 113 3.44 -5.85 5.95
N GLY A 114 2.70 -6.10 4.89
CA GLY A 114 3.20 -6.73 3.68
C GLY A 114 3.24 -8.26 3.70
N LEU A 115 2.59 -8.91 4.67
CA LEU A 115 2.40 -10.36 4.66
C LEU A 115 1.47 -10.77 3.51
N ILE A 116 1.79 -11.88 2.85
CA ILE A 116 1.00 -12.46 1.75
C ILE A 116 0.27 -13.69 2.27
N LEU A 117 -1.06 -13.68 2.24
CA LEU A 117 -1.93 -14.79 2.60
C LEU A 117 -2.05 -15.73 1.39
N ASP A 118 -1.63 -16.98 1.53
CA ASP A 118 -1.94 -18.09 0.62
C ASP A 118 -3.22 -18.76 1.09
N PHE A 119 -4.33 -18.48 0.39
CA PHE A 119 -5.64 -18.95 0.80
C PHE A 119 -5.78 -20.46 0.68
N GLU A 120 -5.12 -21.05 -0.31
CA GLU A 120 -5.25 -22.48 -0.59
C GLU A 120 -4.57 -23.28 0.52
N ARG A 121 -3.34 -22.92 0.89
CA ARG A 121 -2.53 -23.68 1.85
C ARG A 121 -2.70 -23.23 3.30
N GLY A 122 -3.44 -22.15 3.57
CA GLY A 122 -3.59 -21.64 4.93
C GLY A 122 -2.29 -21.02 5.47
N ASN A 123 -1.44 -20.52 4.58
CA ASN A 123 -0.12 -20.03 4.94
C ASN A 123 -0.02 -18.51 4.84
N LEU A 124 0.83 -17.91 5.66
CA LEU A 124 1.26 -16.52 5.50
C LEU A 124 2.72 -16.52 5.05
N LEU A 125 3.04 -15.69 4.07
CA LEU A 125 4.31 -15.70 3.37
C LEU A 125 4.98 -14.34 3.43
N ARG A 126 6.30 -14.39 3.51
CA ARG A 126 7.20 -13.27 3.27
C ARG A 126 8.23 -13.66 2.23
N ILE A 127 8.38 -12.82 1.21
CA ILE A 127 9.11 -13.17 -0.02
C ILE A 127 10.22 -12.15 -0.36
N CYS A 128 11.25 -12.67 -1.03
CA CYS A 128 12.26 -11.88 -1.72
C CYS A 128 11.67 -11.18 -2.96
N PRO A 129 12.35 -10.15 -3.48
CA PRO A 129 11.99 -9.51 -4.75
C PRO A 129 11.96 -10.45 -5.97
N ASP A 130 12.63 -11.59 -5.92
CA ASP A 130 12.65 -12.59 -7.00
C ASP A 130 11.53 -13.64 -6.88
N GLY A 131 10.68 -13.54 -5.86
CA GLY A 131 9.59 -14.46 -5.57
C GLY A 131 9.94 -15.61 -4.62
N THR A 132 11.19 -15.72 -4.16
CA THR A 132 11.60 -16.74 -3.19
C THR A 132 10.94 -16.52 -1.84
N ILE A 133 10.30 -17.55 -1.29
CA ILE A 133 9.69 -17.55 0.04
C ILE A 133 10.79 -17.70 1.10
N GLN A 134 10.97 -16.67 1.91
CA GLN A 134 11.99 -16.61 2.95
C GLN A 134 11.48 -17.12 4.29
N ILE A 135 10.30 -16.66 4.69
CA ILE A 135 9.61 -17.05 5.93
C ILE A 135 8.18 -17.40 5.55
N ALA A 136 7.67 -18.45 6.17
CA ALA A 136 6.26 -18.80 6.10
C ALA A 136 5.75 -19.26 7.47
N SER A 137 4.48 -19.05 7.73
CA SER A 137 3.74 -19.73 8.78
C SER A 137 2.56 -20.49 8.18
N HIS A 138 2.17 -21.60 8.83
CA HIS A 138 0.88 -22.24 8.62
C HIS A 138 0.01 -21.93 9.84
N GLY A 139 -1.08 -21.21 9.63
CA GLY A 139 -1.73 -20.53 10.75
C GLY A 139 -0.74 -19.65 11.52
N SER A 140 -0.71 -19.76 12.84
CA SER A 140 0.28 -19.06 13.68
C SER A 140 1.62 -19.79 13.81
N LYS A 141 1.74 -21.02 13.32
CA LYS A 141 2.95 -21.84 13.46
C LYS A 141 3.94 -21.56 12.32
N PHE A 142 5.11 -21.01 12.65
CA PHE A 142 6.20 -20.83 11.68
C PHE A 142 6.71 -22.16 11.12
N LEU A 143 6.95 -22.18 9.81
CA LEU A 143 7.45 -23.33 9.08
C LEU A 143 8.98 -23.31 9.05
N SER A 144 9.57 -24.46 9.29
CA SER A 144 10.99 -24.72 9.00
C SER A 144 11.25 -24.67 7.49
N LYS A 145 12.53 -24.52 7.13
CA LYS A 145 12.94 -24.53 5.71
C LYS A 145 12.48 -25.79 4.97
N ASP A 146 12.55 -26.95 5.62
CA ASP A 146 12.14 -28.23 5.02
C ASP A 146 10.62 -28.31 4.83
N GLU A 147 9.83 -27.76 5.75
CA GLU A 147 8.38 -27.62 5.60
C GLU A 147 8.03 -26.66 4.44
N ILE A 148 8.74 -25.54 4.29
CA ILE A 148 8.56 -24.62 3.15
C ILE A 148 8.90 -25.33 1.84
N ILE A 149 10.00 -26.08 1.77
CA ILE A 149 10.38 -26.86 0.59
C ILE A 149 9.32 -27.91 0.27
N LYS A 150 8.74 -28.56 1.28
CA LYS A 150 7.64 -29.51 1.09
C LYS A 150 6.39 -28.84 0.50
N CYS A 151 6.07 -27.62 0.90
CA CYS A 151 4.90 -26.88 0.41
C CYS A 151 5.10 -26.23 -0.97
N TYR A 152 6.30 -25.69 -1.24
CA TYR A 152 6.58 -24.80 -2.37
C TYR A 152 7.75 -25.26 -3.25
N GLY A 153 8.23 -26.48 -3.06
CA GLY A 153 9.34 -27.08 -3.80
C GLY A 153 10.73 -26.60 -3.40
N GLU A 154 11.76 -27.26 -3.93
CA GLU A 154 13.19 -27.01 -3.61
C GLU A 154 13.63 -25.55 -3.77
N LYS A 155 13.05 -24.85 -4.74
CA LYS A 155 13.35 -23.44 -4.99
C LYS A 155 12.66 -22.49 -4.00
N ARG A 156 11.73 -23.00 -3.17
CA ARG A 156 10.85 -22.22 -2.30
C ARG A 156 10.13 -21.11 -3.09
N ARG A 157 9.66 -21.45 -4.28
CA ARG A 157 9.05 -20.50 -5.21
C ARG A 157 7.75 -21.07 -5.73
N TRP A 158 6.78 -20.20 -5.87
CA TRP A 158 5.46 -20.52 -6.38
C TRP A 158 5.18 -19.67 -7.61
N GLU A 159 4.51 -20.21 -8.63
CA GLU A 159 4.15 -19.43 -9.83
C GLU A 159 3.39 -18.15 -9.47
N VAL A 160 2.57 -18.18 -8.42
CA VAL A 160 1.85 -17.00 -7.94
C VAL A 160 2.79 -15.95 -7.34
N THR A 161 3.81 -16.34 -6.57
CA THR A 161 4.83 -15.37 -6.08
C THR A 161 5.63 -14.79 -7.23
N ASP A 162 5.91 -15.59 -8.26
CA ASP A 162 6.65 -15.18 -9.46
C ASP A 162 5.86 -14.19 -10.32
N GLU A 163 4.55 -14.38 -10.44
CA GLU A 163 3.65 -13.45 -11.13
C GLU A 163 3.45 -12.17 -10.32
N TYR A 164 3.24 -12.30 -9.01
CA TYR A 164 3.07 -11.17 -8.10
C TYR A 164 4.29 -10.23 -8.10
N CYS A 165 5.51 -10.77 -8.05
CA CYS A 165 6.73 -9.95 -8.12
C CYS A 165 6.95 -9.28 -9.50
N ARG A 166 6.35 -9.81 -10.58
CA ARG A 166 6.42 -9.18 -11.91
C ARG A 166 5.47 -7.99 -12.03
N ASP A 167 4.24 -8.15 -11.54
CA ASP A 167 3.22 -7.11 -11.51
C ASP A 167 2.28 -7.34 -10.32
N MET A 168 2.45 -6.55 -9.25
CA MET A 168 1.67 -6.73 -8.03
C MET A 168 0.18 -6.41 -8.21
N LEU A 169 -0.21 -5.70 -9.26
CA LEU A 169 -1.62 -5.34 -9.51
C LEU A 169 -2.47 -6.54 -9.92
N VAL A 170 -1.86 -7.66 -10.34
CA VAL A 170 -2.58 -8.90 -10.67
C VAL A 170 -3.26 -9.54 -9.46
N ALA A 171 -2.78 -9.28 -8.24
CA ALA A 171 -3.44 -9.71 -7.01
C ALA A 171 -4.58 -8.76 -6.59
N TRP A 172 -4.78 -7.63 -7.28
CA TRP A 172 -5.83 -6.67 -6.95
C TRP A 172 -7.16 -7.03 -7.62
N ASN A 173 -7.13 -7.27 -8.94
CA ASN A 173 -8.33 -7.53 -9.76
C ASN A 173 -8.09 -8.64 -10.81
N GLY A 174 -6.94 -9.32 -10.76
CA GLY A 174 -6.57 -10.38 -11.69
C GLY A 174 -6.90 -11.78 -11.18
N THR A 175 -6.45 -12.78 -11.92
CA THR A 175 -6.65 -14.21 -11.60
C THR A 175 -6.03 -14.61 -10.26
N LEU A 176 -5.05 -13.86 -9.75
CA LEU A 176 -4.41 -14.14 -8.46
C LEU A 176 -5.19 -13.62 -7.26
N ALA A 177 -6.16 -12.72 -7.44
CA ALA A 177 -6.98 -12.20 -6.34
C ALA A 177 -7.81 -13.28 -5.63
N ASP A 178 -8.04 -14.41 -6.30
CA ASP A 178 -8.72 -15.59 -5.75
C ASP A 178 -7.76 -16.57 -5.05
N SER A 179 -6.44 -16.32 -5.12
CA SER A 179 -5.39 -17.21 -4.57
C SER A 179 -4.64 -16.58 -3.42
N ILE A 180 -4.39 -15.26 -3.49
CA ILE A 180 -3.64 -14.53 -2.48
C ILE A 180 -4.25 -13.18 -2.13
N ARG A 181 -3.93 -12.72 -0.92
CA ARG A 181 -4.05 -11.31 -0.52
C ARG A 181 -2.75 -10.85 0.10
N THR A 182 -2.38 -9.60 -0.11
CA THR A 182 -1.34 -8.93 0.68
C THR A 182 -1.98 -7.95 1.65
N CYS A 183 -1.59 -8.00 2.92
CA CYS A 183 -1.95 -6.98 3.90
C CYS A 183 -0.99 -5.81 3.75
N LEU A 184 -1.42 -4.69 3.18
CA LEU A 184 -0.54 -3.62 2.69
C LEU A 184 -0.50 -2.37 3.56
N ASP A 185 -1.44 -2.23 4.48
CA ASP A 185 -1.54 -1.07 5.35
C ASP A 185 -2.09 -1.48 6.73
N TYR A 186 -2.17 -0.52 7.65
CA TYR A 186 -2.62 -0.79 9.00
C TYR A 186 -4.11 -1.17 9.09
N PHE A 187 -4.93 -0.89 8.07
CA PHE A 187 -6.36 -1.22 8.05
C PHE A 187 -6.64 -2.69 7.69
N ASP A 188 -5.69 -3.36 7.02
CA ASP A 188 -5.84 -4.77 6.64
C ASP A 188 -4.82 -5.71 7.30
N MET A 189 -3.85 -5.17 8.03
CA MET A 189 -2.92 -5.93 8.87
C MET A 189 -3.61 -6.87 9.89
N PRO A 190 -4.68 -6.48 10.61
CA PRO A 190 -5.36 -7.37 11.57
C PRO A 190 -5.89 -8.66 10.93
N ALA A 191 -6.18 -8.63 9.62
CA ALA A 191 -6.68 -9.79 8.90
C ALA A 191 -5.68 -10.95 8.88
N ALA A 192 -4.37 -10.66 8.93
CA ALA A 192 -3.32 -11.68 8.98
C ALA A 192 -3.42 -12.54 10.25
N LEU A 193 -3.61 -11.91 11.41
CA LEU A 193 -3.75 -12.63 12.68
C LEU A 193 -5.08 -13.38 12.75
N ALA A 194 -6.18 -12.77 12.28
CA ALA A 194 -7.48 -13.44 12.22
C ALA A 194 -7.44 -14.67 11.31
N PHE A 195 -6.81 -14.54 10.13
CA PHE A 195 -6.57 -15.65 9.21
C PHE A 195 -5.79 -16.77 9.91
N ALA A 196 -4.64 -16.44 10.54
CA ALA A 196 -3.81 -17.41 11.23
C ALA A 196 -4.57 -18.19 12.32
N ARG A 197 -5.30 -17.48 13.18
CA ARG A 197 -6.08 -18.06 14.28
C ARG A 197 -7.23 -18.96 13.79
N ILE A 198 -7.85 -18.61 12.66
CA ILE A 198 -8.86 -19.47 12.03
C ILE A 198 -8.25 -20.76 11.49
N ILE A 199 -7.10 -20.69 10.83
CA ILE A 199 -6.39 -21.89 10.34
C ILE A 199 -6.06 -22.81 11.51
N ASP A 200 -5.49 -22.27 12.60
CA ASP A 200 -5.16 -23.06 13.79
C ASP A 200 -6.38 -23.78 14.37
N SER A 201 -7.54 -23.10 14.43
CA SER A 201 -8.79 -23.69 14.92
C SER A 201 -9.29 -24.82 14.03
N ILE A 202 -9.31 -24.60 12.71
CA ILE A 202 -9.76 -25.60 11.73
C ILE A 202 -8.89 -26.84 11.81
N ASP A 203 -7.58 -26.66 11.90
CA ASP A 203 -6.63 -27.77 12.01
C ASP A 203 -6.82 -28.56 13.29
N LEU A 204 -7.03 -27.88 14.43
CA LEU A 204 -7.32 -28.55 15.70
C LEU A 204 -8.62 -29.36 15.63
N GLU A 205 -9.69 -28.78 15.09
CA GLU A 205 -11.01 -29.42 14.99
C GLU A 205 -11.01 -30.63 14.05
N LYS A 206 -10.25 -30.56 12.95
CA LYS A 206 -10.19 -31.60 11.92
C LYS A 206 -9.02 -32.57 12.08
N GLY A 207 -8.18 -32.39 13.10
CA GLY A 207 -7.10 -33.31 13.44
C GLY A 207 -5.84 -33.19 12.57
N GLY A 208 -5.56 -32.01 12.01
CA GLY A 208 -4.34 -31.71 11.26
C GLY A 208 -4.54 -30.73 10.11
N THR A 209 -3.49 -30.51 9.32
CA THR A 209 -3.52 -29.62 8.15
C THR A 209 -4.45 -30.13 7.06
N GLN A 210 -5.22 -29.21 6.47
CA GLN A 210 -6.18 -29.47 5.42
C GLN A 210 -5.56 -29.32 4.04
N GLU A 211 -6.12 -30.01 3.04
CA GLU A 211 -5.67 -29.87 1.65
C GLU A 211 -5.96 -28.47 1.09
N LYS A 212 -7.08 -27.87 1.53
CA LYS A 212 -7.51 -26.54 1.09
C LYS A 212 -8.32 -25.81 2.16
N TYR A 213 -8.11 -24.50 2.25
CA TYR A 213 -8.92 -23.58 3.05
C TYR A 213 -9.76 -22.67 2.16
N ASN A 214 -10.89 -22.21 2.69
CA ASN A 214 -11.79 -21.27 2.03
C ASN A 214 -12.39 -20.30 3.04
N ILE A 215 -11.52 -19.50 3.66
CA ILE A 215 -11.89 -18.58 4.76
C ILE A 215 -11.80 -17.12 4.35
N TRP A 216 -11.01 -16.81 3.32
CA TRP A 216 -10.79 -15.45 2.86
C TRP A 216 -12.08 -14.71 2.47
N PRO A 217 -13.07 -15.32 1.78
CA PRO A 217 -14.31 -14.62 1.46
C PRO A 217 -15.05 -14.05 2.68
N ASP A 218 -15.03 -14.75 3.82
CA ASP A 218 -15.68 -14.28 5.05
C ASP A 218 -14.86 -13.20 5.75
N ILE A 219 -13.53 -13.34 5.80
CA ILE A 219 -12.63 -12.30 6.32
C ILE A 219 -12.78 -11.02 5.51
N LEU A 220 -12.77 -11.14 4.18
CA LEU A 220 -13.01 -10.03 3.26
C LEU A 220 -14.37 -9.39 3.50
N ALA A 221 -15.43 -10.19 3.70
CA ALA A 221 -16.76 -9.65 4.01
C ALA A 221 -16.77 -8.89 5.36
N GLY A 222 -16.02 -9.34 6.35
CA GLY A 222 -15.85 -8.65 7.64
C GLY A 222 -15.15 -7.30 7.49
N LEU A 223 -14.04 -7.26 6.75
CA LEU A 223 -13.32 -6.02 6.42
C LEU A 223 -14.21 -5.06 5.61
N MET A 224 -14.97 -5.58 4.65
CA MET A 224 -15.92 -4.79 3.87
C MET A 224 -17.06 -4.23 4.74
N ALA A 225 -17.59 -5.00 5.69
CA ALA A 225 -18.59 -4.52 6.63
C ALA A 225 -18.01 -3.43 7.54
N MET A 226 -16.78 -3.64 8.05
CA MET A 226 -16.10 -2.69 8.93
C MET A 226 -15.87 -1.33 8.26
N PHE A 227 -15.41 -1.31 7.01
CA PHE A 227 -15.03 -0.09 6.30
C PHE A 227 -16.04 0.37 5.24
N SER A 228 -17.24 -0.21 5.23
CA SER A 228 -18.30 0.17 4.28
C SER A 228 -18.66 1.64 4.46
N ARG A 229 -18.47 2.45 3.41
CA ARG A 229 -18.83 3.88 3.47
C ARG A 229 -20.30 4.09 3.84
N ASP A 230 -21.18 3.19 3.42
CA ASP A 230 -22.62 3.33 3.62
C ASP A 230 -22.98 3.17 5.11
N TYR A 231 -22.07 2.56 5.89
CA TYR A 231 -22.16 2.42 7.34
C TYR A 231 -21.58 3.60 8.10
N PHE A 232 -20.78 4.46 7.46
CA PHE A 232 -20.26 5.65 8.10
C PHE A 232 -21.39 6.62 8.51
N PRO A 233 -22.31 7.07 7.65
CA PRO A 233 -23.37 7.99 8.10
C PRO A 233 -24.46 7.31 8.94
N THR A 234 -24.65 6.00 8.79
CA THR A 234 -25.77 5.27 9.41
C THR A 234 -25.43 4.61 10.75
N GLY A 235 -24.15 4.58 11.14
CA GLY A 235 -23.70 3.91 12.37
C GLY A 235 -23.67 2.38 12.26
N GLY A 236 -23.60 1.84 11.04
CA GLY A 236 -23.57 0.39 10.78
C GLY A 236 -22.22 -0.30 11.07
N SER A 237 -21.20 0.45 11.49
CA SER A 237 -19.85 -0.06 11.74
C SER A 237 -19.37 0.32 13.14
N LYS A 238 -19.08 -0.70 13.97
CA LYS A 238 -18.46 -0.54 15.29
C LYS A 238 -17.11 0.18 15.20
N TYR A 239 -16.38 0.06 14.09
CA TYR A 239 -15.13 0.78 13.85
C TYR A 239 -15.39 2.29 13.76
N PHE A 240 -16.27 2.70 12.84
CA PHE A 240 -16.55 4.12 12.66
C PHE A 240 -17.21 4.77 13.88
N GLU A 241 -18.08 4.04 14.59
CA GLU A 241 -18.72 4.57 15.80
C GLU A 241 -17.71 4.82 16.92
N ALA A 242 -16.77 3.90 17.16
CA ALA A 242 -15.71 4.13 18.14
C ALA A 242 -14.84 5.34 17.77
N LEU A 243 -14.47 5.45 16.48
CA LEU A 243 -13.65 6.55 15.98
C LEU A 243 -14.34 7.91 16.14
N LYS A 244 -15.64 8.02 15.83
CA LYS A 244 -16.39 9.27 16.01
C LYS A 244 -16.55 9.65 17.47
N ASN A 245 -16.79 8.66 18.34
CA ASN A 245 -17.05 8.90 19.75
C ASN A 245 -15.79 9.28 20.52
N ASN A 246 -14.61 8.78 20.11
CA ASN A 246 -13.34 9.12 20.74
C ASN A 246 -12.19 9.24 19.72
N PRO A 247 -12.18 10.26 18.85
CA PRO A 247 -11.16 10.40 17.82
C PRO A 247 -9.75 10.56 18.42
N SER A 248 -9.64 11.15 19.61
CA SER A 248 -8.36 11.35 20.32
C SER A 248 -7.63 10.07 20.68
N LYS A 249 -8.37 8.96 20.81
CA LYS A 249 -7.80 7.64 21.09
C LYS A 249 -7.06 7.07 19.88
N PHE A 250 -7.55 7.37 18.68
CA PHE A 250 -7.14 6.72 17.43
C PHE A 250 -6.32 7.62 16.51
N ILE A 251 -6.44 8.94 16.63
CA ILE A 251 -5.83 9.90 15.71
C ILE A 251 -5.00 10.91 16.50
N TYR A 252 -3.77 11.15 16.06
CA TYR A 252 -2.93 12.20 16.61
C TYR A 252 -3.24 13.54 15.94
N LYS A 253 -3.16 14.63 16.70
CA LYS A 253 -3.18 15.99 16.13
C LYS A 253 -1.90 16.21 15.32
N CYS A 254 -2.01 16.86 14.17
CA CYS A 254 -0.85 17.27 13.40
C CYS A 254 -0.07 18.35 14.17
N ASP A 255 1.25 18.25 14.17
CA ASP A 255 2.12 19.28 14.73
C ASP A 255 1.94 20.59 13.95
N GLN A 256 1.95 21.72 14.65
CA GLN A 256 1.86 23.05 14.05
C GLN A 256 2.92 23.27 12.97
N LYS A 257 4.13 22.72 13.13
CA LYS A 257 5.19 22.80 12.10
C LYS A 257 4.80 22.13 10.79
N VAL A 258 4.10 21.00 10.85
CA VAL A 258 3.59 20.30 9.67
C VAL A 258 2.48 21.13 9.01
N LEU A 259 1.60 21.73 9.80
CA LEU A 259 0.55 22.62 9.29
C LEU A 259 1.14 23.83 8.57
N ASP A 260 2.12 24.50 9.18
CA ASP A 260 2.81 25.64 8.59
C ASP A 260 3.55 25.25 7.30
N TRP A 261 4.16 24.05 7.30
CA TRP A 261 4.80 23.48 6.11
C TRP A 261 3.80 23.21 4.98
N LEU A 262 2.65 22.59 5.26
CA LEU A 262 1.59 22.36 4.26
C LEU A 262 1.08 23.68 3.66
N ARG A 263 0.88 24.72 4.48
CA ARG A 263 0.52 26.07 3.98
C ARG A 263 1.60 26.65 3.09
N MET A 264 2.85 26.60 3.55
CA MET A 264 3.99 27.08 2.78
C MET A 264 4.14 26.36 1.43
N LEU A 265 3.89 25.05 1.39
CA LEU A 265 3.88 24.30 0.14
C LEU A 265 2.77 24.77 -0.79
N LYS A 266 1.54 24.91 -0.30
CA LYS A 266 0.42 25.43 -1.09
C LYS A 266 0.67 26.86 -1.62
N ASP A 267 1.31 27.71 -0.82
CA ASP A 267 1.62 29.09 -1.24
C ASP A 267 2.67 29.15 -2.35
N LYS A 268 3.61 28.18 -2.37
CA LYS A 268 4.74 28.17 -3.31
C LYS A 268 4.56 27.24 -4.51
N LYS A 269 3.69 26.23 -4.39
CA LYS A 269 3.52 25.10 -5.31
C LYS A 269 2.03 24.77 -5.41
N LYS A 270 1.62 24.03 -6.44
CA LYS A 270 0.26 23.47 -6.45
C LYS A 270 0.19 22.24 -5.55
N SER A 271 -0.65 22.29 -4.53
CA SER A 271 -0.84 21.24 -3.53
C SER A 271 -2.15 20.49 -3.80
N PHE A 272 -2.11 19.16 -3.77
CA PHE A 272 -3.32 18.36 -3.99
C PHE A 272 -3.41 17.17 -3.04
N LEU A 273 -4.63 16.84 -2.63
CA LEU A 273 -4.92 15.66 -1.81
C LEU A 273 -5.61 14.60 -2.67
N ILE A 274 -5.09 13.37 -2.68
CA ILE A 274 -5.71 12.23 -3.36
C ILE A 274 -5.87 11.12 -2.34
N THR A 275 -7.08 10.95 -1.80
CA THR A 275 -7.33 9.98 -0.73
C THR A 275 -8.26 8.85 -1.17
N GLY A 276 -8.02 7.64 -0.64
CA GLY A 276 -8.97 6.52 -0.75
C GLY A 276 -10.25 6.70 0.10
N SER A 277 -10.24 7.67 1.01
CA SER A 277 -11.32 7.97 1.92
C SER A 277 -12.44 8.76 1.27
N HIS A 278 -13.68 8.43 1.64
CA HIS A 278 -14.83 9.21 1.21
C HIS A 278 -14.88 10.54 1.99
N ILE A 279 -15.55 11.56 1.46
CA ILE A 279 -15.45 12.93 1.97
C ILE A 279 -15.89 13.07 3.43
N ASP A 280 -16.85 12.27 3.89
CA ASP A 280 -17.34 12.24 5.26
C ASP A 280 -16.27 11.70 6.24
N PHE A 281 -15.68 10.55 5.94
CA PHE A 281 -14.59 9.97 6.74
C PHE A 281 -13.34 10.85 6.70
N ALA A 282 -12.95 11.35 5.52
CA ALA A 282 -11.84 12.28 5.38
C ALA A 282 -12.08 13.57 6.19
N SER A 283 -13.32 14.07 6.22
CA SER A 283 -13.67 15.25 7.03
C SER A 283 -13.59 14.97 8.53
N LEU A 284 -13.94 13.77 8.99
CA LEU A 284 -13.76 13.38 10.39
C LEU A 284 -12.28 13.32 10.75
N THR A 285 -11.49 12.59 9.97
CA THR A 285 -10.08 12.30 10.30
C THR A 285 -9.21 13.55 10.13
N ALA A 286 -9.28 14.23 8.99
CA ALA A 286 -8.56 15.48 8.74
C ALA A 286 -9.09 16.62 9.60
N GLY A 287 -10.41 16.71 9.80
CA GLY A 287 -11.03 17.72 10.67
C GLY A 287 -10.53 17.60 12.11
N TYR A 288 -10.36 16.38 12.60
CA TYR A 288 -9.72 16.15 13.88
C TYR A 288 -8.21 16.46 13.83
N ALA A 289 -7.43 15.84 12.95
CA ALA A 289 -5.97 15.94 12.99
C ALA A 289 -5.43 17.35 12.64
N ILE A 290 -5.95 17.96 11.56
CA ILE A 290 -5.48 19.21 10.95
C ILE A 290 -6.32 20.41 11.44
N GLY A 291 -7.61 20.20 11.68
CA GLY A 291 -8.56 21.23 12.13
C GLY A 291 -9.76 21.40 11.17
N PRO A 292 -10.77 22.19 11.55
CA PRO A 292 -12.04 22.31 10.80
C PRO A 292 -11.86 22.81 9.36
N ASN A 293 -10.82 23.62 9.12
CA ASN A 293 -10.49 24.20 7.82
C ASN A 293 -9.41 23.40 7.07
N TRP A 294 -9.31 22.08 7.31
CA TRP A 294 -8.28 21.23 6.70
C TRP A 294 -8.25 21.31 5.16
N ARG A 295 -9.37 21.64 4.52
CA ARG A 295 -9.46 21.80 3.07
C ARG A 295 -8.58 22.94 2.54
N ASP A 296 -8.35 23.97 3.37
CA ASP A 296 -7.61 25.17 2.99
C ASP A 296 -6.12 24.91 2.74
N TYR A 297 -5.61 23.72 3.09
CA TYR A 297 -4.22 23.33 2.87
C TYR A 297 -3.95 22.75 1.47
N PHE A 298 -4.98 22.62 0.63
CA PHE A 298 -4.87 22.04 -0.70
C PHE A 298 -5.54 22.93 -1.75
N ASP A 299 -4.98 22.97 -2.96
CA ASP A 299 -5.58 23.58 -4.15
C ASP A 299 -6.63 22.65 -4.79
N LEU A 300 -6.51 21.34 -4.60
CA LEU A 300 -7.49 20.38 -5.12
C LEU A 300 -7.59 19.16 -4.21
N ILE A 301 -8.82 18.70 -3.98
CA ILE A 301 -9.07 17.51 -3.16
C ILE A 301 -9.85 16.48 -3.98
N ILE A 302 -9.24 15.32 -4.16
CA ILE A 302 -9.86 14.15 -4.78
C ILE A 302 -10.10 13.10 -3.68
N CYS A 303 -11.35 13.00 -3.25
CA CYS A 303 -11.80 11.96 -2.34
C CYS A 303 -12.11 10.67 -3.08
N TYR A 304 -12.10 9.57 -2.34
CA TYR A 304 -12.51 8.26 -2.81
C TYR A 304 -11.94 7.91 -4.20
N ALA A 305 -10.64 8.18 -4.36
CA ALA A 305 -9.94 8.06 -5.63
C ALA A 305 -9.95 6.63 -6.18
N LYS A 306 -10.21 5.61 -5.35
CA LYS A 306 -10.09 4.16 -5.66
C LYS A 306 -8.73 3.83 -6.29
N LYS A 307 -7.66 4.17 -5.57
CA LYS A 307 -6.31 3.69 -5.87
C LYS A 307 -6.28 2.15 -5.76
N PRO A 308 -5.39 1.45 -6.49
CA PRO A 308 -4.45 1.96 -7.50
C PRO A 308 -5.14 2.36 -8.81
N GLY A 309 -6.43 2.02 -8.98
CA GLY A 309 -7.22 2.30 -10.18
C GLY A 309 -7.30 3.76 -10.60
N PHE A 310 -7.01 4.72 -9.70
CA PHE A 310 -6.90 6.14 -10.06
C PHE A 310 -5.77 6.40 -11.06
N PHE A 311 -4.67 5.66 -10.93
CA PHE A 311 -3.48 5.82 -11.75
C PHE A 311 -3.47 4.90 -12.98
N THR A 312 -4.38 3.94 -13.08
CA THR A 312 -4.36 2.91 -14.13
C THR A 312 -5.64 2.83 -14.96
N LEU A 313 -6.77 3.32 -14.46
CA LEU A 313 -8.06 3.29 -15.14
C LEU A 313 -8.52 4.70 -15.52
N LYS A 314 -9.47 4.79 -16.45
CA LYS A 314 -10.10 6.04 -16.89
C LYS A 314 -11.54 6.10 -16.37
N ARG A 315 -11.71 6.55 -15.13
CA ARG A 315 -13.03 6.83 -14.52
C ARG A 315 -13.29 8.32 -14.55
N ASP A 316 -14.53 8.69 -14.75
CA ASP A 316 -14.97 10.09 -14.67
C ASP A 316 -14.83 10.61 -13.23
N PHE A 317 -14.53 11.90 -13.11
CA PHE A 317 -14.72 12.63 -11.86
C PHE A 317 -16.21 12.83 -11.61
N LEU A 318 -16.64 12.75 -10.35
CA LEU A 318 -18.00 13.12 -9.95
C LEU A 318 -17.97 14.34 -9.04
N LYS A 319 -19.03 15.13 -9.06
CA LYS A 319 -19.25 16.22 -8.09
C LYS A 319 -19.73 15.67 -6.74
N LEU A 320 -19.66 16.53 -5.75
CA LEU A 320 -20.20 16.31 -4.42
C LEU A 320 -21.25 17.38 -4.08
N ASP A 321 -22.43 16.95 -3.67
CA ASP A 321 -23.40 17.78 -2.95
C ASP A 321 -23.36 17.38 -1.47
N GLY A 322 -22.64 18.17 -0.67
CA GLY A 322 -22.26 17.79 0.69
C GLY A 322 -21.39 16.52 0.70
N ILE A 323 -22.00 15.39 1.06
CA ILE A 323 -21.34 14.08 1.09
C ILE A 323 -21.83 13.14 -0.02
N VAL A 324 -22.78 13.54 -0.84
CA VAL A 324 -23.40 12.68 -1.85
C VAL A 324 -22.67 12.86 -3.18
N GLU A 325 -22.22 11.75 -3.78
CA GLU A 325 -21.69 11.76 -5.14
C GLU A 325 -22.85 12.01 -6.13
N THR A 326 -22.71 13.02 -7.00
CA THR A 326 -23.74 13.37 -7.97
C THR A 326 -23.30 13.07 -9.40
N GLU A 327 -23.61 13.91 -10.38
CA GLU A 327 -23.27 13.72 -11.77
C GLU A 327 -21.76 13.78 -12.04
N ALA A 328 -21.36 13.15 -13.14
CA ALA A 328 -20.02 13.27 -13.67
C ALA A 328 -19.72 14.71 -14.06
N ILE A 329 -18.48 15.14 -13.82
CA ILE A 329 -17.96 16.44 -14.22
C ILE A 329 -16.81 16.23 -15.20
N LYS A 330 -16.80 17.03 -16.26
CA LYS A 330 -15.66 17.06 -17.16
C LYS A 330 -14.53 17.87 -16.56
N VAL A 331 -13.30 17.49 -16.89
CA VAL A 331 -12.11 18.14 -16.34
C VAL A 331 -12.04 19.64 -16.67
N GLU A 332 -12.61 20.07 -17.80
CA GLU A 332 -12.64 21.48 -18.21
C GLU A 332 -13.56 22.34 -17.33
N ASP A 333 -14.53 21.72 -16.67
CA ASP A 333 -15.49 22.36 -15.77
C ASP A 333 -15.04 22.31 -14.30
N MET A 334 -13.92 21.63 -14.01
CA MET A 334 -13.31 21.62 -12.68
C MET A 334 -12.71 22.98 -12.34
N VAL A 335 -12.64 23.31 -11.05
CA VAL A 335 -12.14 24.59 -10.56
C VAL A 335 -11.05 24.42 -9.50
N ASP A 336 -10.16 25.39 -9.43
CA ASP A 336 -9.16 25.50 -8.36
C ASP A 336 -9.87 25.69 -7.00
N GLY A 337 -9.39 25.01 -5.97
CA GLY A 337 -10.06 24.86 -4.68
C GLY A 337 -11.20 23.84 -4.65
N GLY A 338 -11.45 23.12 -5.75
CA GLY A 338 -12.54 22.16 -5.86
C GLY A 338 -12.35 20.88 -5.05
N VAL A 339 -13.47 20.23 -4.69
CA VAL A 339 -13.51 18.91 -4.07
C VAL A 339 -14.30 17.97 -4.96
N TYR A 340 -13.68 16.87 -5.37
CA TYR A 340 -14.24 15.90 -6.29
C TYR A 340 -14.07 14.48 -5.76
N THR A 341 -14.79 13.53 -6.34
CA THR A 341 -14.67 12.12 -6.01
C THR A 341 -14.34 11.26 -7.22
N GLN A 342 -13.68 10.13 -6.99
CA GLN A 342 -13.27 9.17 -8.01
C GLN A 342 -12.28 9.76 -9.03
N GLY A 343 -12.57 9.73 -10.33
CA GLY A 343 -11.70 10.24 -11.38
C GLY A 343 -10.50 9.36 -11.74
N ASN A 344 -9.56 9.97 -12.46
CA ASN A 344 -8.30 9.36 -12.88
C ASN A 344 -7.16 10.39 -12.97
N PHE A 345 -5.92 9.91 -12.85
CA PHE A 345 -4.75 10.78 -12.84
C PHE A 345 -4.46 11.43 -14.21
N THR A 346 -4.84 10.80 -15.33
CA THR A 346 -4.57 11.38 -16.65
C THR A 346 -5.34 12.69 -16.83
N GLU A 347 -6.63 12.69 -16.50
CA GLU A 347 -7.44 13.91 -16.50
C GLU A 347 -7.00 14.88 -15.40
N LEU A 348 -6.66 14.40 -14.20
CA LEU A 348 -6.08 15.27 -13.17
C LEU A 348 -4.83 16.00 -13.69
N ARG A 349 -3.94 15.32 -14.41
CA ARG A 349 -2.76 15.96 -15.00
C ARG A 349 -3.16 17.05 -15.99
N ASN A 350 -4.17 16.82 -16.84
CA ASN A 350 -4.68 17.85 -17.75
C ASN A 350 -5.22 19.07 -17.00
N PHE A 351 -5.94 18.84 -15.90
CA PHE A 351 -6.39 19.93 -15.02
C PHE A 351 -5.21 20.70 -14.41
N ILE A 352 -4.22 19.98 -13.88
CA ILE A 352 -3.00 20.56 -13.30
C ILE A 352 -2.26 21.40 -14.36
N SER A 353 -2.09 20.89 -15.58
CA SER A 353 -1.49 21.63 -16.69
C SER A 353 -2.25 22.92 -17.00
N SER A 354 -3.58 22.90 -16.96
CA SER A 354 -4.43 24.09 -17.16
C SER A 354 -4.21 25.15 -16.07
N ILE A 355 -4.25 24.77 -14.79
CA ILE A 355 -4.12 25.72 -13.67
C ILE A 355 -2.68 26.21 -13.47
N THR A 356 -1.67 25.42 -13.84
CA THR A 356 -0.25 25.80 -13.77
C THR A 356 0.24 26.52 -15.03
N LYS A 357 -0.48 26.39 -16.15
CA LYS A 357 -0.07 26.83 -17.49
C LYS A 357 1.25 26.19 -17.94
N LEU A 358 1.48 24.94 -17.53
CA LEU A 358 2.61 24.12 -17.92
C LEU A 358 2.13 22.92 -18.73
N ASP A 359 2.78 22.62 -19.86
CA ASP A 359 2.40 21.48 -20.69
C ASP A 359 2.66 20.14 -19.97
N ASP A 360 3.79 20.02 -19.28
CA ASP A 360 4.16 18.84 -18.48
C ASP A 360 4.67 19.25 -17.09
N PRO A 361 3.75 19.54 -16.15
CA PRO A 361 4.13 19.92 -14.79
C PRO A 361 4.84 18.76 -14.10
N LYS A 362 5.96 19.06 -13.43
CA LYS A 362 6.71 18.06 -12.68
C LYS A 362 6.04 17.81 -11.33
N ILE A 363 5.52 16.60 -11.17
CA ILE A 363 4.69 16.21 -10.03
C ILE A 363 5.42 15.25 -9.09
N LEU A 364 5.36 15.55 -7.79
CA LEU A 364 5.73 14.64 -6.71
C LEU A 364 4.46 14.13 -6.01
N TYR A 365 4.43 12.85 -5.63
CA TYR A 365 3.35 12.29 -4.82
C TYR A 365 3.88 11.57 -3.57
N ILE A 366 3.30 11.86 -2.42
CA ILE A 366 3.77 11.40 -1.11
C ILE A 366 2.68 10.53 -0.47
N GLY A 367 3.01 9.29 -0.10
CA GLY A 367 2.05 8.37 0.51
C GLY A 367 2.69 7.15 1.16
N ASP A 368 1.89 6.43 1.95
CA ASP A 368 2.34 5.30 2.78
C ASP A 368 2.21 3.93 2.09
N ASN A 369 1.15 3.74 1.30
CA ASN A 369 0.88 2.44 0.71
C ASN A 369 1.83 2.19 -0.47
N LEU A 370 2.79 1.29 -0.28
CA LEU A 370 3.84 1.01 -1.28
C LEU A 370 3.32 0.59 -2.65
N ILE A 371 2.16 -0.06 -2.74
CA ILE A 371 1.59 -0.41 -4.03
C ILE A 371 0.80 0.76 -4.60
N GLN A 372 -0.14 1.31 -3.83
CA GLN A 372 -1.10 2.29 -4.32
C GLN A 372 -0.50 3.67 -4.55
N ASP A 373 0.46 4.07 -3.72
CA ASP A 373 1.00 5.43 -3.65
C ASP A 373 2.46 5.57 -4.09
N VAL A 374 3.21 4.47 -4.15
CA VAL A 374 4.62 4.48 -4.56
C VAL A 374 4.81 3.75 -5.90
N PHE A 375 4.58 2.43 -5.92
CA PHE A 375 4.78 1.61 -7.12
C PHE A 375 3.89 2.05 -8.27
N THR A 376 2.58 2.16 -8.06
CA THR A 376 1.62 2.40 -9.15
C THR A 376 1.85 3.74 -9.86
N PRO A 377 1.86 4.90 -9.15
CA PRO A 377 2.11 6.18 -9.80
C PRO A 377 3.50 6.24 -10.49
N ASN A 378 4.55 5.71 -9.87
CA ASN A 378 5.87 5.69 -10.50
C ASN A 378 5.93 4.78 -11.75
N LYS A 379 5.36 3.57 -11.66
CA LYS A 379 5.41 2.57 -12.73
C LYS A 379 4.54 2.95 -13.92
N HIS A 380 3.31 3.39 -13.68
CA HIS A 380 2.29 3.56 -14.74
C HIS A 380 2.14 5.01 -15.21
N ILE A 381 2.35 5.99 -14.33
CA ILE A 381 2.16 7.41 -14.63
C ILE A 381 3.50 8.18 -14.75
N LYS A 382 4.60 7.60 -14.29
CA LYS A 382 5.96 8.17 -14.36
C LYS A 382 6.13 9.48 -13.58
N ILE A 383 5.43 9.61 -12.46
CA ILE A 383 5.72 10.69 -11.48
C ILE A 383 6.68 10.20 -10.42
N ASP A 384 7.38 11.16 -9.81
CA ASP A 384 8.26 10.87 -8.68
C ASP A 384 7.43 10.68 -7.42
N THR A 385 7.93 9.87 -6.49
CA THR A 385 7.24 9.60 -5.22
C THR A 385 8.16 9.70 -4.01
N VAL A 386 7.57 9.94 -2.85
CA VAL A 386 8.20 9.77 -1.53
C VAL A 386 7.38 8.74 -0.76
N ALA A 387 8.07 7.73 -0.21
CA ALA A 387 7.43 6.71 0.62
C ALA A 387 7.38 7.17 2.08
N VAL A 388 6.21 7.02 2.71
CA VAL A 388 6.02 7.25 4.16
C VAL A 388 5.89 5.89 4.85
N ILE A 389 6.91 5.46 5.60
CA ILE A 389 7.02 4.10 6.13
C ILE A 389 7.34 4.16 7.63
N GLU A 390 6.28 4.15 8.44
CA GLU A 390 6.36 4.32 9.89
C GLU A 390 7.19 3.23 10.58
N GLU A 391 7.34 2.05 9.97
CA GLU A 391 8.24 0.98 10.43
C GLU A 391 9.69 1.46 10.63
N MET A 392 10.13 2.50 9.91
CA MET A 392 11.44 3.12 10.14
C MET A 392 11.62 3.65 11.58
N LEU A 393 10.55 3.95 12.31
CA LEU A 393 10.63 4.38 13.72
C LEU A 393 11.01 3.22 14.67
N ALA A 394 10.77 1.98 14.25
CA ALA A 394 10.98 0.77 15.05
C ALA A 394 12.27 0.03 14.71
N GLU A 395 12.85 0.31 13.54
CA GLU A 395 14.09 -0.29 13.05
C GLU A 395 15.30 0.51 13.52
N GLY A 396 16.41 -0.18 13.81
CA GLY A 396 17.64 0.46 14.26
C GLY A 396 17.59 1.09 15.66
N VAL A 397 16.43 1.21 16.31
CA VAL A 397 16.29 1.73 17.68
C VAL A 397 16.31 0.62 18.73
N ASP A 398 16.81 0.96 19.92
CA ASP A 398 16.61 0.14 21.12
C ASP A 398 15.11 -0.08 21.41
N TYR A 399 14.78 -1.23 21.99
CA TYR A 399 13.40 -1.65 22.25
C TYR A 399 12.55 -0.54 22.90
N ASN A 400 11.42 -0.21 22.26
CA ASN A 400 10.44 0.73 22.77
C ASN A 400 9.03 0.20 22.55
N GLU A 401 8.29 -0.03 23.64
CA GLU A 401 6.91 -0.57 23.64
C GLU A 401 5.95 0.25 22.76
N VAL A 402 6.23 1.53 22.54
CA VAL A 402 5.43 2.42 21.67
C VAL A 402 5.48 1.95 20.21
N TYR A 403 6.59 1.33 19.78
CA TYR A 403 6.83 0.94 18.39
C TYR A 403 6.70 -0.57 18.17
N ASP A 404 6.34 -1.35 19.19
CA ASP A 404 6.26 -2.81 19.05
C ASP A 404 5.25 -3.26 17.99
N ILE A 405 4.18 -2.49 17.75
CA ILE A 405 3.20 -2.81 16.71
C ILE A 405 3.73 -2.59 15.28
N LEU A 406 4.86 -1.86 15.14
CA LEU A 406 5.47 -1.52 13.86
C LEU A 406 6.57 -2.51 13.45
N ARG A 407 6.92 -3.48 14.30
CA ARG A 407 7.93 -4.49 14.03
C ARG A 407 7.47 -5.88 14.47
N SER A 408 8.17 -6.89 13.99
CA SER A 408 7.91 -8.27 14.38
C SER A 408 9.23 -8.99 14.58
N ASN A 409 9.44 -9.59 15.74
CA ASN A 409 10.59 -10.47 15.96
C ASN A 409 10.39 -11.80 15.23
N SER A 410 9.15 -12.27 15.15
CA SER A 410 8.77 -13.51 14.45
C SER A 410 9.01 -13.45 12.94
N TRP A 411 8.62 -12.35 12.29
CA TRP A 411 8.81 -12.14 10.84
C TRP A 411 10.13 -11.44 10.50
N GLY A 412 10.79 -10.80 11.47
CA GLY A 412 12.01 -10.01 11.27
C GLY A 412 11.74 -8.59 10.75
N SER A 413 12.79 -7.84 10.41
CA SER A 413 12.71 -6.43 9.96
C SER A 413 11.77 -6.22 8.78
N TYR A 414 11.00 -5.13 8.65
CA TYR A 414 10.18 -4.87 7.45
C TYR A 414 11.01 -4.78 6.15
N PHE A 415 12.27 -4.35 6.26
CA PHE A 415 13.14 -4.02 5.13
C PHE A 415 14.01 -5.20 4.67
N HIS A 416 14.43 -6.07 5.59
CA HIS A 416 15.31 -7.18 5.24
C HIS A 416 15.03 -8.45 6.04
N THR A 417 15.32 -9.60 5.44
CA THR A 417 15.29 -10.91 6.10
C THR A 417 16.58 -11.64 5.82
N ASN A 418 17.26 -12.16 6.84
CA ASN A 418 18.43 -13.03 6.66
C ASN A 418 19.53 -12.44 5.76
N GLY A 419 19.70 -11.11 5.75
CA GLY A 419 20.70 -10.41 4.94
C GLY A 419 20.29 -10.13 3.49
N GLU A 420 19.04 -10.41 3.11
CA GLU A 420 18.47 -10.09 1.78
C GLU A 420 17.31 -9.08 1.90
N ASP A 421 17.16 -8.22 0.89
CA ASP A 421 16.03 -7.29 0.77
C ASP A 421 14.69 -8.05 0.80
N THR A 422 13.67 -7.47 1.44
CA THR A 422 12.29 -7.87 1.18
C THR A 422 11.80 -7.33 -0.16
N LEU A 423 10.68 -7.87 -0.66
CA LEU A 423 9.97 -7.26 -1.78
C LEU A 423 9.67 -5.77 -1.53
N TRP A 424 9.30 -5.41 -0.30
CA TRP A 424 8.92 -4.05 0.10
C TRP A 424 10.11 -3.08 0.03
N GLU A 425 11.26 -3.50 0.54
CA GLU A 425 12.51 -2.73 0.42
C GLU A 425 12.88 -2.46 -1.03
N ARG A 426 12.75 -3.49 -1.90
CA ARG A 426 13.00 -3.30 -3.33
C ARG A 426 12.06 -2.29 -3.96
N ILE A 427 10.80 -2.26 -3.53
CA ILE A 427 9.82 -1.29 -4.04
C ILE A 427 10.20 0.12 -3.60
N ILE A 428 10.51 0.32 -2.32
CA ILE A 428 10.95 1.61 -1.77
C ILE A 428 12.12 2.16 -2.58
N ARG A 429 13.21 1.41 -2.67
CA ARG A 429 14.43 1.86 -3.38
C ARG A 429 14.22 2.12 -4.87
N LYS A 430 13.37 1.34 -5.52
CA LYS A 430 13.19 1.41 -6.97
C LYS A 430 12.20 2.48 -7.41
N HIS A 431 11.19 2.75 -6.58
CA HIS A 431 10.02 3.53 -7.00
C HIS A 431 9.84 4.85 -6.25
N SER A 432 10.61 5.11 -5.19
CA SER A 432 10.63 6.38 -4.47
C SER A 432 11.95 7.13 -4.65
N LYS A 433 11.93 8.45 -4.46
CA LYS A 433 13.15 9.28 -4.34
C LYS A 433 13.82 9.07 -3.00
N ILE A 434 13.01 9.15 -1.95
CA ILE A 434 13.40 9.01 -0.55
C ILE A 434 12.28 8.31 0.22
N CYS A 435 12.65 7.78 1.39
CA CYS A 435 11.75 7.15 2.34
C CYS A 435 11.89 7.86 3.70
N VAL A 436 10.76 8.19 4.31
CA VAL A 436 10.68 8.84 5.63
C VAL A 436 9.68 8.11 6.53
N PRO A 437 9.86 8.09 7.87
CA PRO A 437 8.86 7.52 8.78
C PRO A 437 7.55 8.31 8.82
N CYS A 438 7.63 9.62 8.63
CA CYS A 438 6.49 10.52 8.64
C CYS A 438 6.83 11.83 7.92
N ILE A 439 5.80 12.59 7.53
CA ILE A 439 5.99 13.88 6.83
C ILE A 439 6.62 14.96 7.71
N ASP A 440 6.62 14.79 9.03
CA ASP A 440 7.28 15.70 9.97
C ASP A 440 8.78 15.82 9.66
N GLU A 441 9.41 14.73 9.19
CA GLU A 441 10.81 14.74 8.77
C GLU A 441 11.06 15.64 7.56
N LEU A 442 10.09 15.75 6.65
CA LEU A 442 10.16 16.67 5.52
C LEU A 442 9.92 18.11 5.98
N ALA A 443 9.01 18.31 6.93
CA ALA A 443 8.65 19.63 7.47
C ALA A 443 9.76 20.26 8.32
N LYS A 444 10.73 19.49 8.81
CA LYS A 444 11.92 20.00 9.52
C LYS A 444 12.85 20.83 8.64
N ASN A 445 12.82 20.61 7.33
CA ASN A 445 13.76 21.19 6.38
C ASN A 445 13.10 22.24 5.49
N PRO A 446 13.85 23.25 5.00
CA PRO A 446 13.33 24.19 4.03
C PRO A 446 13.01 23.49 2.69
N ILE A 447 12.12 24.08 1.90
CA ILE A 447 11.63 23.48 0.64
C ILE A 447 12.74 23.21 -0.38
N ASP A 448 13.84 23.96 -0.32
CA ASP A 448 15.01 23.84 -1.21
C ASP A 448 16.11 22.91 -0.68
N TYR A 449 15.88 22.26 0.48
CA TYR A 449 16.79 21.28 1.04
C TYR A 449 17.04 20.12 0.07
N LYS A 450 18.32 19.76 -0.09
CA LYS A 450 18.76 18.72 -1.01
C LYS A 450 18.95 17.40 -0.28
N TYR A 451 18.00 16.49 -0.47
CA TYR A 451 18.10 15.11 -0.04
C TYR A 451 18.91 14.31 -1.06
N SER A 452 19.74 13.40 -0.59
CA SER A 452 20.29 12.31 -1.40
C SER A 452 19.17 11.32 -1.72
N THR A 453 19.12 10.81 -2.95
CA THR A 453 18.06 9.89 -3.37
C THR A 453 18.54 8.46 -3.46
N PHE A 454 17.61 7.52 -3.43
CA PHE A 454 17.86 6.19 -3.95
C PHE A 454 18.29 6.25 -5.43
N ASP A 455 19.29 5.44 -5.76
CA ASP A 455 19.67 5.12 -7.12
C ASP A 455 19.48 3.62 -7.35
N PRO A 456 18.53 3.21 -8.21
CA PRO A 456 18.30 1.81 -8.51
C PRO A 456 19.51 1.06 -9.11
N THR A 457 20.52 1.80 -9.57
CA THR A 457 21.77 1.26 -10.15
C THR A 457 22.94 1.25 -9.18
N ASP A 458 22.81 1.89 -8.02
CA ASP A 458 23.82 1.92 -6.96
C ASP A 458 23.21 1.51 -5.62
N ILE A 459 23.53 0.29 -5.20
CA ILE A 459 23.04 -0.30 -3.94
C ILE A 459 23.52 0.45 -2.69
N THR A 460 24.58 1.24 -2.80
CA THR A 460 25.13 2.04 -1.69
C THR A 460 24.45 3.39 -1.52
N SER A 461 23.66 3.82 -2.51
CA SER A 461 22.84 5.03 -2.39
C SER A 461 21.86 4.89 -1.22
N CYS A 462 21.79 5.91 -0.37
CA CYS A 462 20.86 5.95 0.76
C CYS A 462 19.90 7.12 0.56
N GLY A 463 18.61 6.79 0.44
CA GLY A 463 17.50 7.75 0.39
C GLY A 463 16.63 7.67 1.65
N TYR A 464 17.11 7.08 2.73
CA TYR A 464 16.39 7.01 4.01
C TYR A 464 16.66 8.27 4.84
N TYR A 465 15.60 8.84 5.39
CA TYR A 465 15.67 10.00 6.27
C TYR A 465 14.75 9.81 7.49
N PRO A 466 15.15 10.26 8.69
CA PRO A 466 16.38 10.99 8.99
C PRO A 466 17.61 10.08 9.14
N HIS A 467 17.41 8.77 9.22
CA HIS A 467 18.46 7.77 9.40
C HIS A 467 18.19 6.55 8.52
N ASN A 468 19.23 5.75 8.31
CA ASN A 468 19.16 4.49 7.60
C ASN A 468 18.60 3.39 8.53
N PRO A 469 17.47 2.71 8.20
CA PRO A 469 16.90 1.69 9.08
C PRO A 469 17.81 0.46 9.26
N PHE A 470 18.87 0.33 8.45
CA PHE A 470 19.88 -0.72 8.58
C PHE A 470 20.98 -0.40 9.60
N GLU A 471 21.05 0.84 10.09
CA GLU A 471 22.09 1.28 11.03
C GLU A 471 21.47 1.49 12.41
N PRO A 472 22.16 1.09 13.50
CA PRO A 472 21.72 1.42 14.84
C PRO A 472 21.60 2.94 15.00
N ILE A 473 20.51 3.41 15.59
CA ILE A 473 20.37 4.80 16.00
C ILE A 473 21.25 4.99 17.23
N ALA A 474 22.27 5.84 17.09
CA ALA A 474 23.25 6.17 18.14
C ALA A 474 22.68 7.05 19.26
#